data_AF-A0A542ZE06-F1
#
_entry.id   AF-A0A542ZE06-F1
#
_cell.length_a   1.000
_cell.length_b   1.000
_cell.length_c   1.000
_cell.angle_alpha   90.00
_cell.angle_beta   90.00
_cell.angle_gamma   90.00
#
_symmetry.space_group_name_H-M   'P 1'
#
loop_
_entity.id
_entity.type
_entity.pdbx_description
1 polymer ?
#
loop_
_entity_poly.entity_id
_entity_poly.type
_entity_poly.pdbx_seq_one_letter_code
_entity_poly.pdbx_strand_id
1 'polypeptide(L)'
;MATNGKLTVLSLKAVGGGHKFEKRAAASWLRMVEAAKADGITLTLTDSYRPYAVQETIFRARYTTTCIAGRPSKLWQGKRWYQRPGTATAAVPGTSNHGWGLAADIAGVYYAVGGQRGAAAAWLAQHAGKFGWVRPAWAFEALFWEPWHFEYDASRDVKGRDVGKYLIVKPTGNSRTMAFYRTHAAKGTQITRRIKPGKRINVTLKWRNKVQTKKKDWGKASKVRKVKP
;
A
#
# COMPACT_ATOMS: atom_id res chain seq x y z
N MET A 1 -1.95 -15.07 -11.31
CA MET A 1 -1.92 -14.29 -10.06
C MET A 1 -0.93 -13.14 -10.21
N ALA A 2 -1.08 -12.05 -9.45
CA ALA A 2 -0.10 -10.95 -9.49
C ALA A 2 1.23 -11.41 -8.89
N THR A 3 2.35 -11.01 -9.51
CA THR A 3 3.70 -11.32 -9.03
C THR A 3 4.39 -10.02 -8.64
N ASN A 4 5.13 -10.04 -7.53
CA ASN A 4 5.88 -8.90 -7.03
C ASN A 4 6.83 -8.35 -8.12
N GLY A 5 6.74 -7.05 -8.39
CA GLY A 5 7.51 -6.37 -9.43
C GLY A 5 7.02 -6.63 -10.85
N LYS A 6 5.92 -7.37 -11.05
CA LYS A 6 5.34 -7.67 -12.38
C LYS A 6 3.85 -7.30 -12.45
N LEU A 7 3.48 -6.18 -11.84
CA LEU A 7 2.10 -5.67 -11.92
C LEU A 7 1.83 -5.12 -13.32
N THR A 8 0.65 -5.39 -13.85
CA THR A 8 0.25 -4.84 -15.14
C THR A 8 -0.10 -3.37 -15.02
N VAL A 9 0.02 -2.62 -16.13
CA VAL A 9 -0.39 -1.21 -16.18
C VAL A 9 -1.86 -1.00 -15.79
N LEU A 10 -2.71 -2.00 -16.04
CA LEU A 10 -4.13 -1.98 -15.64
C LEU A 10 -4.33 -2.05 -14.12
N SER A 11 -3.35 -2.51 -13.36
CA SER A 11 -3.38 -2.58 -11.89
C SER A 11 -2.68 -1.39 -11.22
N LEU A 12 -1.99 -0.56 -12.00
CA LEU A 12 -1.25 0.59 -11.52
C LEU A 12 -1.96 1.90 -11.89
N LYS A 13 -1.75 2.93 -11.08
CA LYS A 13 -2.21 4.29 -11.34
C LYS A 13 -1.04 5.25 -11.12
N ALA A 14 -0.83 6.13 -12.10
CA ALA A 14 0.18 7.17 -12.01
C ALA A 14 -0.23 8.26 -11.02
N VAL A 15 0.76 8.82 -10.31
CA VAL A 15 0.57 9.90 -9.32
C VAL A 15 1.48 11.11 -9.58
N GLY A 16 2.15 11.18 -10.74
CA GLY A 16 3.08 12.25 -11.12
C GLY A 16 4.54 11.86 -10.99
N GLY A 17 5.46 12.60 -11.62
CA GLY A 17 6.91 12.39 -11.52
C GLY A 17 7.41 11.00 -11.99
N GLY A 18 6.66 10.30 -12.85
CA GLY A 18 6.94 8.92 -13.23
C GLY A 18 6.50 7.86 -12.19
N HIS A 19 6.05 8.28 -11.01
CA HIS A 19 5.64 7.39 -9.94
C HIS A 19 4.27 6.77 -10.19
N LYS A 20 4.16 5.50 -9.81
CA LYS A 20 2.93 4.71 -9.85
C LYS A 20 2.76 3.93 -8.55
N PHE A 21 1.50 3.63 -8.22
CA PHE A 21 1.12 2.72 -7.14
C PHE A 21 0.01 1.78 -7.61
N GLU A 22 -0.29 0.76 -6.83
CA GLU A 22 -1.59 0.08 -6.91
C GLU A 22 -2.71 1.12 -6.77
N LYS A 23 -3.86 0.91 -7.42
CA LYS A 23 -4.92 1.91 -7.55
C LYS A 23 -5.41 2.53 -6.23
N ARG A 24 -5.56 1.74 -5.16
CA ARG A 24 -6.01 2.24 -3.86
C ARG A 24 -4.91 2.99 -3.15
N ALA A 25 -3.69 2.47 -3.19
CA ALA A 25 -2.52 3.18 -2.69
C ALA A 25 -2.36 4.53 -3.42
N ALA A 26 -2.51 4.58 -4.74
CA ALA A 26 -2.47 5.83 -5.51
C ALA A 26 -3.55 6.82 -5.08
N ALA A 27 -4.80 6.35 -4.92
CA ALA A 27 -5.89 7.21 -4.46
C ALA A 27 -5.65 7.71 -3.03
N SER A 28 -5.10 6.90 -2.14
CA SER A 28 -4.72 7.32 -0.79
C SER A 28 -3.58 8.32 -0.81
N TRP A 29 -2.51 8.05 -1.57
CA TRP A 29 -1.37 8.94 -1.74
C TRP A 29 -1.79 10.33 -2.18
N LEU A 30 -2.64 10.45 -3.20
CA LEU A 30 -3.12 11.74 -3.69
C LEU A 30 -3.90 12.53 -2.63
N ARG A 31 -4.74 11.86 -1.82
CA ARG A 31 -5.43 12.52 -0.69
C ARG A 31 -4.46 12.97 0.39
N MET A 32 -3.42 12.18 0.66
CA MET A 32 -2.39 12.53 1.64
C MET A 32 -1.57 13.74 1.17
N VAL A 33 -1.19 13.78 -0.11
CA VAL A 33 -0.50 14.91 -0.74
C VAL A 33 -1.36 16.18 -0.70
N GLU A 34 -2.65 16.08 -1.01
CA GLU A 34 -3.59 17.21 -0.95
C GLU A 34 -3.71 17.76 0.49
N ALA A 35 -3.86 16.88 1.48
CA ALA A 35 -3.92 17.28 2.88
C ALA A 35 -2.61 17.90 3.37
N ALA A 36 -1.46 17.32 3.01
CA ALA A 36 -0.16 17.88 3.34
C ALA A 36 0.00 19.29 2.74
N LYS A 37 -0.40 19.47 1.47
CA LYS A 37 -0.34 20.77 0.79
C LYS A 37 -1.23 21.81 1.48
N ALA A 38 -2.41 21.43 1.95
CA ALA A 38 -3.30 22.33 2.70
C ALA A 38 -2.66 22.83 4.00
N ASP A 39 -1.76 22.03 4.60
CA ASP A 39 -0.98 22.38 5.78
C ASP A 39 0.39 23.01 5.43
N GLY A 40 0.60 23.42 4.17
CA GLY A 40 1.85 24.04 3.71
C GLY A 40 3.02 23.05 3.53
N ILE A 41 2.76 21.73 3.57
CA ILE A 41 3.76 20.68 3.46
C ILE A 41 3.80 20.11 2.04
N THR A 42 5.01 20.04 1.47
CA THR A 42 5.24 19.34 0.20
C THR A 42 5.80 17.94 0.46
N LEU A 43 5.18 16.92 -0.13
CA LEU A 43 5.63 15.54 -0.09
C LEU A 43 6.19 15.13 -1.46
N THR A 44 7.45 14.70 -1.50
CA THR A 44 8.14 14.31 -2.73
C THR A 44 8.49 12.82 -2.67
N LEU A 45 8.12 12.06 -3.70
CA LEU A 45 8.52 10.65 -3.80
C LEU A 45 9.95 10.55 -4.36
N THR A 46 10.71 9.63 -3.81
CA THR A 46 11.99 9.15 -4.38
C THR A 46 11.84 7.76 -4.99
N ASP A 47 10.94 6.93 -4.44
CA ASP A 47 10.58 5.64 -5.02
C ASP A 47 9.13 5.25 -4.71
N SER A 48 8.53 4.45 -5.60
CA SER A 48 7.16 3.96 -5.48
C SER A 48 7.02 2.53 -6.01
N TYR A 49 6.18 2.24 -7.00
CA TYR A 49 6.17 0.93 -7.67
C TYR A 49 7.51 0.67 -8.36
N ARG A 50 8.18 -0.42 -7.95
CA ARG A 50 9.46 -0.84 -8.51
C ARG A 50 9.31 -2.15 -9.29
N PRO A 51 9.53 -2.15 -10.62
CA PRO A 51 9.51 -3.37 -11.42
C PRO A 51 10.55 -4.40 -10.96
N TYR A 52 10.30 -5.68 -11.22
CA TYR A 52 11.19 -6.78 -10.82
C TYR A 52 12.60 -6.58 -11.37
N ALA A 53 12.72 -6.22 -12.65
CA ALA A 53 14.01 -5.97 -13.29
C ALA A 53 14.81 -4.85 -12.60
N VAL A 54 14.13 -3.78 -12.16
CA VAL A 54 14.77 -2.69 -11.40
C VAL A 54 15.23 -3.18 -10.03
N GLN A 55 14.40 -3.96 -9.32
CA GLN A 55 14.80 -4.57 -8.04
C GLN A 55 16.00 -5.51 -8.21
N GLU A 56 16.04 -6.28 -9.29
CA GLU A 56 17.16 -7.16 -9.62
C GLU A 56 18.44 -6.36 -9.86
N THR A 57 18.39 -5.28 -10.65
CA THR A 57 19.53 -4.39 -10.87
C THR A 57 20.05 -3.82 -9.56
N ILE A 58 19.17 -3.29 -8.70
CA ILE A 58 19.55 -2.74 -7.38
C ILE A 58 20.18 -3.84 -6.50
N PHE A 59 19.60 -5.04 -6.47
CA PHE A 59 20.13 -6.14 -5.67
C PHE A 59 21.53 -6.55 -6.14
N ARG A 60 21.73 -6.73 -7.46
CA ARG A 60 23.03 -7.08 -8.05
C ARG A 60 24.09 -5.98 -7.86
N ALA A 61 23.68 -4.71 -7.84
CA ALA A 61 24.57 -3.60 -7.53
C ALA A 61 25.03 -3.58 -6.07
N ARG A 62 24.19 -4.05 -5.13
CA ARG A 62 24.44 -3.98 -3.68
C ARG A 62 24.94 -5.28 -3.06
N TYR A 63 24.85 -6.39 -3.80
CA TYR A 63 25.26 -7.71 -3.32
C TYR A 63 26.21 -8.39 -4.32
N THR A 64 27.03 -9.31 -3.81
CA THR A 64 27.92 -10.17 -4.61
C THR A 64 27.87 -11.61 -4.13
N THR A 65 28.19 -12.57 -4.98
CA THR A 65 28.31 -13.99 -4.60
C THR A 65 29.64 -14.32 -3.93
N THR A 66 30.65 -13.45 -4.04
CA THR A 66 31.90 -13.58 -3.31
C THR A 66 31.66 -13.40 -1.81
N CYS A 67 32.12 -14.34 -0.98
CA CYS A 67 32.02 -14.21 0.47
C CYS A 67 32.76 -12.95 0.94
N ILE A 68 32.10 -12.15 1.78
CA ILE A 68 32.70 -11.02 2.47
C ILE A 68 32.49 -11.24 3.95
N ALA A 69 33.58 -11.47 4.69
CA ALA A 69 33.54 -11.78 6.12
C ALA A 69 32.82 -10.66 6.90
N GLY A 70 31.96 -11.05 7.85
CA GLY A 70 31.22 -10.12 8.70
C GLY A 70 30.08 -9.35 8.02
N ARG A 71 29.81 -9.53 6.71
CA ARG A 71 28.71 -8.85 6.02
C ARG A 71 27.41 -9.67 6.05
N PRO A 72 26.23 -9.01 6.15
CA PRO A 72 24.95 -9.69 6.02
C PRO A 72 24.84 -10.42 4.68
N SER A 73 24.20 -11.60 4.70
CA SER A 73 23.97 -12.40 3.50
C SER A 73 22.49 -12.75 3.29
N LYS A 74 22.11 -13.00 2.04
CA LYS A 74 20.76 -13.40 1.61
C LYS A 74 20.85 -14.55 0.61
N LEU A 75 19.88 -15.45 0.62
CA LEU A 75 19.76 -16.53 -0.37
C LEU A 75 18.89 -16.04 -1.53
N TRP A 76 19.39 -16.12 -2.76
CA TRP A 76 18.64 -15.79 -3.96
C TRP A 76 19.10 -16.66 -5.14
N GLN A 77 18.13 -17.27 -5.84
CA GLN A 77 18.38 -18.21 -6.94
C GLN A 77 19.35 -19.36 -6.55
N GLY A 78 19.20 -19.90 -5.33
CA GLY A 78 20.04 -20.99 -4.83
C GLY A 78 21.47 -20.59 -4.48
N LYS A 79 21.85 -19.31 -4.63
CA LYS A 79 23.19 -18.80 -4.29
C LYS A 79 23.13 -17.88 -3.08
N ARG A 80 24.18 -17.91 -2.27
CA ARG A 80 24.37 -16.95 -1.17
C ARG A 80 24.98 -15.66 -1.72
N TRP A 81 24.38 -14.54 -1.35
CA TRP A 81 24.77 -13.20 -1.76
C TRP A 81 25.12 -12.36 -0.53
N TYR A 82 26.25 -11.67 -0.55
CA TYR A 82 26.79 -10.88 0.55
C TYR A 82 26.70 -9.40 0.21
N GLN A 83 26.25 -8.59 1.17
CA GLN A 83 26.09 -7.15 0.98
C GLN A 83 27.46 -6.49 0.81
N ARG A 84 27.64 -5.73 -0.26
CA ARG A 84 28.86 -4.96 -0.51
C ARG A 84 29.05 -3.87 0.55
N PRO A 85 30.29 -3.54 0.95
CA PRO A 85 30.55 -2.40 1.83
C PRO A 85 30.00 -1.08 1.25
N GLY A 86 29.57 -0.16 2.12
CA GLY A 86 29.09 1.16 1.71
C GLY A 86 27.71 1.20 1.03
N THR A 87 27.05 0.07 0.79
CA THR A 87 25.72 0.05 0.16
C THR A 87 24.62 -0.14 1.19
N ALA A 88 23.46 0.50 0.98
CA ALA A 88 22.24 0.18 1.73
C ALA A 88 21.79 -1.28 1.51
N THR A 89 20.98 -1.81 2.42
CA THR A 89 20.33 -3.11 2.24
C THR A 89 19.37 -3.07 1.03
N ALA A 90 19.08 -4.22 0.44
CA ALA A 90 18.04 -4.34 -0.59
C ALA A 90 17.29 -5.65 -0.43
N ALA A 91 15.98 -5.62 -0.59
CA ALA A 91 15.15 -6.83 -0.61
C ALA A 91 15.60 -7.78 -1.73
N VAL A 92 15.41 -9.08 -1.50
CA VAL A 92 15.61 -10.08 -2.55
C VAL A 92 14.64 -9.79 -3.70
N PRO A 93 15.05 -9.87 -4.97
CA PRO A 93 14.16 -9.63 -6.09
C PRO A 93 12.91 -10.51 -6.03
N GLY A 94 11.74 -9.88 -6.04
CA GLY A 94 10.43 -10.52 -5.86
C GLY A 94 9.89 -10.47 -4.42
N THR A 95 10.60 -9.86 -3.47
CA THR A 95 10.14 -9.74 -2.06
C THR A 95 10.05 -8.29 -1.57
N SER A 96 10.27 -7.29 -2.43
CA SER A 96 10.22 -5.87 -2.03
C SER A 96 8.77 -5.36 -1.97
N ASN A 97 8.39 -4.62 -0.93
CA ASN A 97 7.05 -4.01 -0.87
C ASN A 97 6.77 -3.02 -2.01
N HIS A 98 7.81 -2.39 -2.57
CA HIS A 98 7.71 -1.57 -3.79
C HIS A 98 7.20 -2.37 -5.00
N GLY A 99 7.52 -3.67 -5.07
CA GLY A 99 7.04 -4.54 -6.15
C GLY A 99 5.53 -4.77 -6.14
N TRP A 100 4.83 -4.43 -5.05
CA TRP A 100 3.37 -4.45 -4.97
C TRP A 100 2.73 -3.09 -5.31
N GLY A 101 3.53 -2.04 -5.51
CA GLY A 101 3.02 -0.68 -5.65
C GLY A 101 2.30 -0.20 -4.38
N LEU A 102 2.72 -0.71 -3.22
CA LEU A 102 2.16 -0.40 -1.91
C LEU A 102 3.19 0.25 -0.97
N ALA A 103 4.39 0.57 -1.47
CA ALA A 103 5.43 1.22 -0.69
C ALA A 103 5.86 2.53 -1.33
N ALA A 104 6.13 3.53 -0.51
CA ALA A 104 6.57 4.87 -0.89
C ALA A 104 7.83 5.23 -0.10
N ASP A 105 8.88 5.63 -0.81
CA ASP A 105 10.03 6.31 -0.22
C ASP A 105 9.84 7.81 -0.42
N ILE A 106 9.90 8.59 0.67
CA ILE A 106 9.58 10.02 0.68
C ILE A 106 10.84 10.85 0.99
N ALA A 107 11.17 11.80 0.12
CA ALA A 107 12.32 12.68 0.26
C ALA A 107 12.21 13.57 1.50
N GLY A 108 13.35 13.94 2.09
CA GLY A 108 13.38 14.90 3.21
C GLY A 108 12.83 14.34 4.54
N VAL A 109 12.47 13.06 4.59
CA VAL A 109 11.99 12.39 5.80
C VAL A 109 13.18 11.71 6.48
N TYR A 110 13.86 12.47 7.34
CA TYR A 110 14.99 11.97 8.12
C TYR A 110 14.62 11.85 9.60
N TYR A 111 15.10 10.80 10.25
CA TYR A 111 15.10 10.66 11.70
C TYR A 111 16.53 10.83 12.20
N ALA A 112 16.73 11.66 13.22
CA ALA A 112 17.98 11.78 13.94
C ALA A 112 17.77 11.35 15.41
N VAL A 113 18.87 11.12 16.13
CA VAL A 113 18.82 11.00 17.60
C VAL A 113 18.14 12.27 18.15
N GLY A 114 17.02 12.10 18.85
CA GLY A 114 16.18 13.20 19.36
C GLY A 114 14.91 13.52 18.57
N GLY A 115 14.65 12.91 17.40
CA GLY A 115 13.36 12.99 16.71
C GLY A 115 13.42 13.24 15.20
N GLN A 116 12.29 13.70 14.65
CA GLN A 116 12.08 13.93 13.22
C GLN A 116 12.72 15.24 12.77
N ARG A 117 13.39 15.24 11.61
CA ARG A 117 13.93 16.46 11.00
C ARG A 117 13.06 16.92 9.84
N GLY A 118 12.62 18.18 9.89
CA GLY A 118 11.87 18.84 8.83
C GLY A 118 10.36 18.73 8.97
N ALA A 119 9.65 19.73 8.45
CA ALA A 119 8.20 19.86 8.58
C ALA A 119 7.44 18.67 7.95
N ALA A 120 7.93 18.13 6.83
CA ALA A 120 7.34 16.95 6.19
C ALA A 120 7.42 15.69 7.06
N ALA A 121 8.56 15.46 7.71
CA ALA A 121 8.73 14.31 8.59
C ALA A 121 7.77 14.38 9.79
N ALA A 122 7.70 15.56 10.43
CA ALA A 122 6.79 15.86 11.54
C ALA A 122 5.32 15.63 11.15
N TRP A 123 4.92 16.17 10.00
CA TRP A 123 3.57 16.01 9.48
C TRP A 123 3.24 14.53 9.21
N LEU A 124 4.13 13.80 8.56
CA LEU A 124 3.88 12.39 8.26
C LEU A 124 3.73 11.52 9.51
N ALA A 125 4.46 11.81 10.60
CA ALA A 125 4.27 11.10 11.88
C ALA A 125 2.83 11.20 12.39
N GLN A 126 2.25 12.41 12.32
CA GLN A 126 0.97 12.71 12.94
C GLN A 126 -0.22 12.39 12.01
N HIS A 127 0.00 12.42 10.70
CA HIS A 127 -1.07 12.39 9.72
C HIS A 127 -1.07 11.17 8.78
N ALA A 128 0.08 10.60 8.42
CA ALA A 128 0.17 9.56 7.38
C ALA A 128 -0.72 8.33 7.68
N GLY A 129 -0.77 7.91 8.94
CA GLY A 129 -1.57 6.77 9.38
C GLY A 129 -3.07 6.92 9.08
N LYS A 130 -3.61 8.15 9.05
CA LYS A 130 -5.02 8.43 8.71
C LYS A 130 -5.35 8.11 7.25
N PHE A 131 -4.33 8.11 6.39
CA PHE A 131 -4.42 7.72 4.99
C PHE A 131 -3.99 6.27 4.78
N GLY A 132 -3.67 5.52 5.85
CA GLY A 132 -3.22 4.14 5.76
C GLY A 132 -1.76 3.98 5.40
N TRP A 133 -0.97 5.06 5.36
CA TRP A 133 0.47 4.99 5.16
C TRP A 133 1.17 4.87 6.51
N VAL A 134 1.91 3.79 6.71
CA VAL A 134 2.56 3.47 7.98
C VAL A 134 4.04 3.27 7.76
N ARG A 135 4.86 3.83 8.64
CA ARG A 135 6.26 3.44 8.73
C ARG A 135 6.33 2.14 9.53
N PRO A 136 6.76 1.03 8.93
CA PRO A 136 6.84 -0.23 9.64
C PRO A 136 7.94 -0.17 10.70
N ALA A 137 7.79 -0.94 11.79
CA ALA A 137 8.77 -0.92 12.89
C ALA A 137 10.19 -1.30 12.41
N TRP A 138 10.28 -2.22 11.44
CA TRP A 138 11.55 -2.66 10.86
C TRP A 138 12.34 -1.52 10.20
N ALA A 139 11.68 -0.46 9.73
CA ALA A 139 12.33 0.69 9.08
C ALA A 139 13.19 1.52 10.06
N PHE A 140 13.10 1.23 11.36
CA PHE A 140 13.90 1.86 12.41
C PHE A 140 14.94 0.91 13.02
N GLU A 141 15.06 -0.32 12.52
CA GLU A 141 16.09 -1.25 12.96
C GLU A 141 17.45 -0.88 12.37
N ALA A 142 18.53 -0.99 13.16
CA ALA A 142 19.86 -0.53 12.75
C ALA A 142 20.36 -1.14 11.42
N LEU A 143 19.98 -2.37 11.11
CA LEU A 143 20.37 -3.07 9.87
C LEU A 143 19.51 -2.70 8.65
N PHE A 144 18.36 -2.06 8.86
CA PHE A 144 17.35 -1.73 7.84
C PHE A 144 16.83 -0.30 8.01
N TRP A 145 17.70 0.62 8.45
CA TRP A 145 17.34 2.00 8.74
C TRP A 145 16.88 2.74 7.48
N GLU A 146 15.57 2.86 7.32
CA GLU A 146 14.86 3.44 6.18
C GLU A 146 13.71 4.35 6.66
N PRO A 147 13.98 5.43 7.42
CA PRO A 147 12.94 6.27 8.01
C PRO A 147 12.03 6.98 6.99
N TRP A 148 12.46 7.04 5.74
CA TRP A 148 11.70 7.54 4.59
C TRP A 148 10.66 6.54 4.06
N HIS A 149 10.70 5.27 4.47
CA HIS A 149 9.89 4.20 3.92
C HIS A 149 8.51 4.10 4.57
N PHE A 150 7.47 4.13 3.75
CA PHE A 150 6.09 3.94 4.17
C PHE A 150 5.42 2.82 3.39
N GLU A 151 4.65 2.01 4.08
CA GLU A 151 3.82 0.95 3.51
C GLU A 151 2.34 1.32 3.63
N TYR A 152 1.59 1.12 2.55
CA TYR A 152 0.15 1.32 2.52
C TYR A 152 -0.59 0.09 3.04
N ASP A 153 -1.28 0.29 4.16
CA ASP A 153 -2.23 -0.64 4.76
C ASP A 153 -3.65 -0.07 4.64
N ALA A 154 -4.40 -0.60 3.69
CA ALA A 154 -5.79 -0.20 3.43
C ALA A 154 -6.73 -0.40 4.64
N SER A 155 -6.39 -1.27 5.60
CA SER A 155 -7.19 -1.42 6.83
C SER A 155 -7.08 -0.19 7.75
N ARG A 156 -5.99 0.57 7.61
CA ARG A 156 -5.70 1.78 8.38
C ARG A 156 -6.13 3.07 7.68
N ASP A 157 -6.44 3.02 6.38
CA ASP A 157 -6.91 4.18 5.61
C ASP A 157 -8.31 4.63 6.03
N VAL A 158 -8.38 5.45 7.08
CA VAL A 158 -9.65 5.96 7.62
C VAL A 158 -10.30 6.98 6.69
N LYS A 159 -9.49 7.73 5.93
CA LYS A 159 -9.95 8.72 4.95
C LYS A 159 -10.46 8.08 3.66
N GLY A 160 -10.01 6.87 3.34
CA GLY A 160 -10.52 6.06 2.23
C GLY A 160 -11.83 5.33 2.52
N ARG A 161 -12.22 5.22 3.80
CA ARG A 161 -13.48 4.58 4.19
C ARG A 161 -14.73 5.37 3.78
N ASP A 162 -14.60 6.66 3.48
CA ASP A 162 -15.71 7.54 3.06
C ASP A 162 -15.98 7.57 1.55
N VAL A 163 -15.10 6.97 0.71
CA VAL A 163 -15.32 6.83 -0.75
C VAL A 163 -15.96 5.48 -1.15
N GLY A 164 -16.49 4.74 -0.16
CA GLY A 164 -17.11 3.44 -0.33
C GLY A 164 -16.27 2.34 0.30
N LYS A 165 -16.68 1.90 1.49
CA LYS A 165 -16.06 0.81 2.25
C LYS A 165 -15.82 -0.39 1.34
N TYR A 166 -14.54 -0.74 1.15
CA TYR A 166 -14.17 -2.10 0.78
C TYR A 166 -13.85 -2.88 2.04
N LEU A 167 -14.48 -4.03 2.25
CA LEU A 167 -14.02 -4.99 3.26
C LEU A 167 -12.84 -5.75 2.67
N ILE A 168 -11.68 -5.70 3.34
CA ILE A 168 -10.59 -6.65 3.13
C ILE A 168 -10.80 -7.75 4.16
N VAL A 169 -11.18 -8.95 3.69
CA VAL A 169 -11.24 -10.14 4.53
C VAL A 169 -9.94 -10.89 4.31
N LYS A 170 -9.10 -10.97 5.35
CA LYS A 170 -8.01 -11.95 5.37
C LYS A 170 -8.65 -13.35 5.49
N PRO A 171 -8.34 -14.31 4.61
CA PRO A 171 -8.77 -15.69 4.86
C PRO A 171 -8.08 -16.18 6.13
N THR A 172 -8.80 -16.85 7.01
CA THR A 172 -8.20 -17.72 8.00
C THR A 172 -7.76 -19.01 7.28
N GLY A 173 -6.48 -19.37 7.40
CA GLY A 173 -5.88 -20.58 6.78
C GLY A 173 -4.96 -20.30 5.58
N ASN A 174 -4.24 -21.34 5.13
CA ASN A 174 -3.12 -21.33 4.16
C ASN A 174 -3.45 -20.91 2.70
N SER A 175 -4.52 -20.14 2.45
CA SER A 175 -4.89 -19.69 1.11
C SER A 175 -4.16 -18.38 0.72
N ARG A 176 -3.45 -18.41 -0.42
CA ARG A 176 -2.63 -17.30 -0.97
C ARG A 176 -3.41 -16.30 -1.84
N THR A 177 -4.70 -16.10 -1.59
CA THR A 177 -5.55 -15.23 -2.43
C THR A 177 -6.33 -14.19 -1.62
N MET A 178 -6.18 -12.90 -1.95
CA MET A 178 -7.00 -11.82 -1.40
C MET A 178 -8.30 -11.65 -2.20
N ALA A 179 -9.45 -11.53 -1.51
CA ALA A 179 -10.74 -11.20 -2.12
C ALA A 179 -11.14 -9.75 -1.79
N PHE A 180 -11.70 -9.03 -2.76
CA PHE A 180 -12.12 -7.62 -2.63
C PHE A 180 -13.63 -7.46 -2.81
N TYR A 181 -14.32 -6.77 -1.89
CA TYR A 181 -15.75 -6.48 -1.98
C TYR A 181 -16.04 -4.98 -1.85
N ARG A 182 -16.93 -4.42 -2.70
CA ARG A 182 -17.28 -2.98 -2.76
C ARG A 182 -18.59 -2.70 -2.03
N THR A 183 -18.65 -1.67 -1.18
CA THR A 183 -19.91 -1.08 -0.70
C THR A 183 -19.86 0.43 -0.85
N HIS A 184 -20.82 1.04 -1.53
CA HIS A 184 -20.99 2.50 -1.58
C HIS A 184 -22.00 2.90 -0.51
N ALA A 185 -21.56 3.65 0.50
CA ALA A 185 -22.45 4.51 1.27
C ALA A 185 -22.18 5.95 0.80
N ALA A 186 -23.25 6.72 0.56
CA ALA A 186 -23.13 8.12 0.18
C ALA A 186 -22.64 8.97 1.37
N LYS A 187 -22.01 10.10 1.07
CA LYS A 187 -21.56 11.12 2.03
C LYS A 187 -22.74 11.49 2.95
N GLY A 188 -22.58 11.33 4.26
CA GLY A 188 -23.59 11.69 5.28
C GLY A 188 -24.44 10.54 5.84
N THR A 189 -24.32 9.29 5.35
CA THR A 189 -25.02 8.16 5.98
C THR A 189 -24.24 7.63 7.19
N GLN A 190 -24.61 8.06 8.39
CA GLN A 190 -24.26 7.33 9.61
C GLN A 190 -24.92 5.94 9.56
N ILE A 191 -24.13 4.86 9.49
CA ILE A 191 -24.66 3.50 9.69
C ILE A 191 -24.83 3.27 11.19
N THR A 192 -25.89 3.80 11.76
CA THR A 192 -26.30 3.57 13.15
C THR A 192 -27.23 2.35 13.22
N ARG A 193 -26.69 1.15 13.00
CA ARG A 193 -27.16 -0.12 13.63
C ARG A 193 -26.48 -1.36 13.02
N ARG A 194 -26.14 -2.32 13.89
CA ARG A 194 -25.74 -3.70 13.55
C ARG A 194 -26.89 -4.36 12.78
N ILE A 195 -26.74 -4.63 11.48
CA ILE A 195 -27.76 -5.36 10.70
C ILE A 195 -27.58 -6.85 10.97
N LYS A 196 -28.61 -7.49 11.56
CA LYS A 196 -28.64 -8.94 11.78
C LYS A 196 -28.66 -9.67 10.41
N PRO A 197 -27.90 -10.78 10.23
CA PRO A 197 -27.97 -11.60 9.01
C PRO A 197 -29.40 -12.01 8.68
N GLY A 198 -29.78 -12.00 7.40
CA GLY A 198 -31.11 -12.46 6.94
C GLY A 198 -32.20 -11.38 6.79
N LYS A 199 -31.92 -10.10 7.02
CA LYS A 199 -32.86 -9.02 6.67
C LYS A 199 -32.70 -8.58 5.21
N ARG A 200 -33.83 -8.45 4.49
CA ARG A 200 -33.90 -7.79 3.19
C ARG A 200 -33.67 -6.29 3.38
N ILE A 201 -32.65 -5.75 2.73
CA ILE A 201 -32.41 -4.31 2.71
C ILE A 201 -32.68 -3.76 1.31
N ASN A 202 -33.20 -2.53 1.27
CA ASN A 202 -33.26 -1.76 0.03
C ASN A 202 -31.85 -1.26 -0.28
N VAL A 203 -31.30 -1.70 -1.41
CA VAL A 203 -30.03 -1.20 -1.93
C VAL A 203 -30.34 -0.23 -3.06
N THR A 204 -30.05 1.04 -2.82
CA THR A 204 -30.21 2.10 -3.81
C THR A 204 -28.88 2.34 -4.50
N LEU A 205 -28.86 2.16 -5.83
CA LEU A 205 -27.72 2.42 -6.69
C LEU A 205 -27.97 3.71 -7.46
N LYS A 206 -27.06 4.68 -7.34
CA LYS A 206 -27.10 5.93 -8.12
C LYS A 206 -25.91 5.99 -9.05
N TRP A 207 -26.16 6.20 -10.34
CA TRP A 207 -25.15 6.40 -11.37
C TRP A 207 -25.54 7.61 -12.22
N ARG A 208 -24.75 8.68 -12.15
CA ARG A 208 -25.07 9.99 -12.74
C ARG A 208 -26.51 10.41 -12.35
N ASN A 209 -27.39 10.59 -13.33
CA ASN A 209 -28.78 11.02 -13.14
C ASN A 209 -29.79 9.87 -13.00
N LYS A 210 -29.34 8.61 -12.99
CA LYS A 210 -30.21 7.43 -12.85
C LYS A 210 -30.13 6.86 -11.44
N VAL A 211 -31.30 6.57 -10.84
CA VAL A 211 -31.45 5.93 -9.54
C VAL A 211 -32.22 4.62 -9.72
N GLN A 212 -31.69 3.53 -9.17
CA GLN A 212 -32.39 2.24 -9.14
C GLN A 212 -32.34 1.64 -7.74
N THR A 213 -33.49 1.23 -7.22
CA THR A 213 -33.61 0.60 -5.90
C THR A 213 -34.00 -0.86 -6.06
N LYS A 214 -33.28 -1.79 -5.41
CA LYS A 214 -33.62 -3.23 -5.38
C LYS A 214 -33.54 -3.78 -3.96
N LYS A 215 -34.47 -4.66 -3.59
CA LYS A 215 -34.42 -5.43 -2.33
C LYS A 215 -33.46 -6.60 -2.46
N LYS A 216 -32.43 -6.70 -1.61
CA LYS A 216 -31.50 -7.84 -1.58
C LYS A 216 -31.35 -8.42 -0.17
N ASP A 217 -31.17 -9.74 -0.10
CA ASP A 217 -30.84 -10.49 1.11
C ASP A 217 -29.34 -10.34 1.43
N TRP A 218 -29.02 -9.91 2.65
CA TRP A 218 -27.66 -9.85 3.14
C TRP A 218 -27.32 -11.09 3.96
N GLY A 219 -26.43 -11.93 3.42
CA GLY A 219 -25.78 -13.03 4.14
C GLY A 219 -26.40 -14.43 3.94
N LYS A 220 -26.05 -15.08 2.83
CA LYS A 220 -25.66 -16.51 2.78
C LYS A 220 -24.63 -16.62 1.65
N ALA A 221 -23.45 -17.15 1.96
CA ALA A 221 -22.31 -17.44 1.08
C ALA A 221 -22.59 -17.25 -0.43
N SER A 222 -22.46 -16.02 -0.94
CA SER A 222 -22.77 -15.77 -2.35
C SER A 222 -21.55 -16.09 -3.20
N LYS A 223 -21.62 -17.23 -3.90
CA LYS A 223 -20.92 -17.44 -5.18
C LYS A 223 -21.33 -16.29 -6.11
N VAL A 224 -20.57 -15.20 -6.12
CA VAL A 224 -20.82 -14.09 -7.04
C VAL A 224 -20.33 -14.51 -8.42
N ARG A 225 -21.26 -14.90 -9.29
CA ARG A 225 -21.00 -15.13 -10.71
C ARG A 225 -20.52 -13.82 -11.35
N LYS A 226 -19.48 -13.91 -12.19
CA LYS A 226 -19.00 -12.84 -13.08
C LYS A 226 -20.19 -12.23 -13.80
N VAL A 227 -20.38 -10.92 -13.66
CA VAL A 227 -21.17 -10.15 -14.62
C VAL A 227 -20.18 -9.72 -15.69
N LYS A 228 -20.32 -10.25 -16.90
CA LYS A 228 -19.59 -9.77 -18.09
C LYS A 228 -20.03 -8.33 -18.42
N PRO A 229 -19.19 -7.56 -19.13
CA PRO A 229 -19.29 -6.10 -19.23
C PRO A 229 -20.67 -5.58 -19.63
#